data_AF-A0A1X2G713-F1
#
_entry.id   AF-A0A1X2G713-F1
#
_cell.length_a   1.000
_cell.length_b   1.000
_cell.length_c   1.000
_cell.angle_alpha   90.00
_cell.angle_beta   90.00
_cell.angle_gamma   90.00
#
_symmetry.space_group_name_H-M   'P 1'
#
loop_
_entity.id
_entity.type
_entity.pdbx_description
1 polymer ?
#
loop_
_entity_poly.entity_id
_entity_poly.type
_entity_poly.pdbx_seq_one_letter_code
_entity_poly.pdbx_strand_id
1 'polypeptide(L)'
;MPKVVSSSTVSSSHYDDTNQRSSLHVYYCLCSEFILAIDSDLRTLPRRQVDNALVIDNTQRTYKLAALAMDPVVLKRGDLLEPQYRYHCPRCQLLIAYESQPERKNGHYTYVVDGSLTDTQGITPSTSLLEPFAPKASA
;
A
#
# COMPACT_ATOMS: atom_id res chain seq x y z
N MET A 1 27.78 -29.23 22.18
CA MET A 1 26.98 -29.37 20.94
C MET A 1 25.68 -28.60 21.13
N PRO A 2 25.40 -27.52 20.39
CA PRO A 2 24.13 -26.83 20.54
C PRO A 2 23.04 -27.62 19.81
N LYS A 3 21.97 -27.97 20.53
CA LYS A 3 20.83 -28.72 20.01
C LYS A 3 19.95 -27.74 19.24
N VAL A 4 19.99 -27.82 17.90
CA VAL A 4 19.09 -27.06 17.03
C VAL A 4 17.67 -27.54 17.31
N VAL A 5 16.81 -26.64 17.81
CA VAL A 5 15.38 -26.87 17.96
C VAL A 5 14.69 -26.05 16.88
N SER A 6 14.26 -26.72 15.82
CA SER A 6 13.43 -26.14 14.77
C SER A 6 11.98 -26.09 15.27
N SER A 7 11.54 -24.96 15.84
CA SER A 7 10.12 -24.76 16.14
C SER A 7 9.43 -24.17 14.90
N SER A 8 9.11 -25.03 13.94
CA SER A 8 8.23 -24.66 12.83
C SER A 8 6.78 -24.71 13.32
N THR A 9 6.23 -23.56 13.72
CA THR A 9 4.78 -23.46 13.95
C THR A 9 4.08 -23.36 12.61
N VAL A 10 3.50 -24.48 12.16
CA VAL A 10 2.57 -24.52 11.03
C VAL A 10 1.18 -24.25 11.59
N SER A 11 0.61 -23.08 11.30
CA SER A 11 -0.79 -22.78 11.60
C SER A 11 -1.69 -23.46 10.58
N SER A 12 -2.27 -24.60 10.94
CA SER A 12 -3.44 -25.17 10.27
C SER A 12 -4.69 -24.42 10.73
N SER A 13 -5.31 -23.64 9.85
CA SER A 13 -6.56 -22.94 10.17
C SER A 13 -7.76 -23.87 9.95
N HIS A 14 -8.40 -24.26 11.06
CA HIS A 14 -9.81 -24.63 11.07
C HIS A 14 -10.63 -23.34 10.92
N TYR A 15 -11.50 -23.30 9.92
CA TYR A 15 -12.40 -22.17 9.67
C TYR A 15 -13.60 -22.25 10.62
N ASP A 16 -13.57 -21.45 11.69
CA ASP A 16 -14.78 -21.05 12.42
C ASP A 16 -15.28 -19.71 11.86
N ASP A 17 -16.45 -19.76 11.21
CA ASP A 17 -17.10 -18.72 10.40
C ASP A 17 -17.83 -17.64 11.22
N THR A 18 -17.25 -17.18 12.34
CA THR A 18 -17.94 -16.23 13.25
C THR A 18 -17.10 -15.04 13.71
N ASN A 19 -15.91 -14.85 13.17
CA ASN A 19 -15.09 -13.68 13.48
C ASN A 19 -14.71 -12.95 12.19
N GLN A 20 -15.43 -11.87 11.90
CA GLN A 20 -15.22 -10.98 10.76
C GLN A 20 -13.85 -10.28 10.89
N ARG A 21 -12.76 -11.04 10.72
CA ARG A 21 -11.42 -10.48 10.60
C ARG A 21 -11.43 -9.60 9.36
N SER A 22 -11.34 -8.29 9.54
CA SER A 22 -11.07 -7.37 8.45
C SER A 22 -9.82 -7.87 7.73
N SER A 23 -9.95 -8.18 6.43
CA SER A 23 -8.81 -8.56 5.63
C SER A 23 -7.85 -7.36 5.58
N LEU A 24 -6.62 -7.56 6.05
CA LEU A 24 -5.58 -6.55 5.94
C LEU A 24 -5.12 -6.50 4.48
N HIS A 25 -5.25 -5.34 3.84
CA HIS A 25 -4.80 -5.11 2.47
C HIS A 25 -3.41 -4.49 2.49
N VAL A 26 -2.53 -4.96 1.61
CA VAL A 26 -1.15 -4.48 1.50
C VAL A 26 -0.92 -3.89 0.11
N TYR A 27 -0.32 -2.71 0.09
CA TYR A 27 -0.04 -1.95 -1.11
C TYR A 27 1.41 -1.50 -1.16
N TYR A 28 1.90 -1.45 -2.39
CA TYR A 28 3.28 -1.18 -2.73
C TYR A 28 3.38 0.05 -3.62
N CYS A 29 4.50 0.75 -3.54
CA CYS A 29 4.87 1.73 -4.55
C CYS A 29 5.02 1.03 -5.91
N LEU A 30 4.93 1.78 -7.00
CA LEU A 30 5.21 1.30 -8.36
C LEU A 30 6.64 0.73 -8.51
N CYS A 31 7.59 1.15 -7.67
CA CYS A 31 8.91 0.52 -7.62
C CYS A 31 8.93 -0.83 -6.87
N SER A 32 7.80 -1.35 -6.40
CA SER A 32 7.66 -2.53 -5.54
C SER A 32 8.17 -2.33 -4.10
N GLU A 33 8.14 -1.10 -3.57
CA GLU A 33 8.47 -0.83 -2.16
C GLU A 33 7.22 -1.04 -1.31
N PHE A 34 7.33 -1.63 -0.12
CA PHE A 34 6.19 -1.70 0.80
C PHE A 34 5.84 -0.30 1.31
N ILE A 35 4.59 0.14 1.15
CA ILE A 35 4.18 1.49 1.53
C ILE A 35 2.98 1.50 2.48
N LEU A 36 1.92 0.74 2.21
CA LEU A 36 0.68 0.87 2.97
C LEU A 36 0.13 -0.50 3.35
N ALA A 37 -0.24 -0.66 4.62
CA ALA A 37 -1.11 -1.74 5.07
C ALA A 37 -2.36 -1.13 5.71
N ILE A 38 -3.56 -1.52 5.31
CA ILE A 38 -4.83 -0.92 5.74
C ILE A 38 -5.94 -1.98 5.86
N ASP A 39 -6.90 -1.74 6.74
CA ASP A 39 -8.07 -2.59 7.00
C ASP A 39 -9.19 -2.51 5.94
N SER A 40 -8.93 -1.89 4.78
CA SER A 40 -9.93 -1.62 3.74
C SER A 40 -9.28 -1.58 2.36
N ASP A 41 -10.02 -1.97 1.33
CA ASP A 41 -9.57 -1.89 -0.07
C ASP A 41 -9.56 -0.44 -0.55
N LEU A 42 -8.42 0.03 -1.08
CA LEU A 42 -8.24 1.37 -1.66
C LEU A 42 -9.31 1.71 -2.71
N ARG A 43 -9.83 0.74 -3.47
CA ARG A 43 -10.87 0.98 -4.49
C ARG A 43 -12.21 1.40 -3.90
N THR A 44 -12.46 1.07 -2.64
CA THR A 44 -13.70 1.39 -1.92
C THR A 44 -13.64 2.71 -1.17
N LEU A 45 -12.45 3.31 -1.05
CA LEU A 45 -12.28 4.57 -0.35
C LEU A 45 -12.87 5.74 -1.14
N PRO A 46 -13.42 6.76 -0.44
CA PRO A 46 -13.89 7.96 -1.09
C PRO A 46 -12.72 8.71 -1.76
N ARG A 47 -13.04 9.42 -2.84
CA ARG A 47 -12.09 10.21 -3.63
C ARG A 47 -12.34 11.69 -3.43
N ARG A 48 -11.27 12.46 -3.26
CA ARG A 48 -11.32 13.92 -3.16
C ARG A 48 -11.61 14.50 -4.55
N GLN A 49 -12.59 15.39 -4.65
CA GLN A 49 -13.02 15.96 -5.94
C GLN A 49 -11.95 16.81 -6.65
N VAL A 50 -11.02 17.40 -5.89
CA VAL A 50 -10.11 18.42 -6.44
C VAL A 50 -8.91 17.81 -7.17
N ASP A 51 -8.39 16.68 -6.71
CA ASP A 51 -7.19 16.02 -7.24
C ASP A 51 -7.30 14.50 -7.32
N ASN A 52 -8.52 13.96 -7.14
CA ASN A 52 -8.83 12.53 -7.19
C ASN A 52 -8.09 11.66 -6.16
N ALA A 53 -7.45 12.26 -5.15
CA ALA A 53 -6.74 11.53 -4.12
C ALA A 53 -7.71 10.65 -3.31
N LEU A 54 -7.26 9.44 -2.96
CA LEU A 54 -8.01 8.53 -2.09
C LEU A 54 -7.95 9.06 -0.66
N VAL A 55 -9.10 9.09 0.01
CA VAL A 55 -9.24 9.65 1.35
C VAL A 55 -9.28 8.53 2.39
N ILE A 56 -8.26 8.48 3.24
CA ILE A 56 -8.24 7.62 4.43
C ILE A 56 -8.69 8.45 5.62
N ASP A 57 -9.77 8.03 6.29
CA ASP A 57 -10.20 8.61 7.56
C ASP A 57 -9.36 8.04 8.71
N ASN A 58 -8.55 8.90 9.34
CA ASN A 58 -7.62 8.54 10.41
C ASN A 58 -8.33 8.08 11.70
N THR A 59 -9.62 8.40 11.86
CA THR A 59 -10.43 8.03 13.02
C THR A 59 -11.17 6.70 12.82
N GLN A 60 -11.52 6.37 11.57
CA GLN A 60 -12.29 5.17 11.23
C GLN A 60 -11.44 4.00 10.70
N ARG A 61 -10.23 4.27 10.21
CA ARG A 61 -9.38 3.27 9.56
C ARG A 61 -8.11 2.99 10.35
N THR A 62 -7.78 1.72 10.48
CA THR A 62 -6.49 1.28 11.01
C THR A 62 -5.53 0.99 9.86
N TYR A 63 -4.41 1.70 9.83
CA TYR A 63 -3.41 1.53 8.77
C TYR A 63 -1.99 1.91 9.21
N LYS A 64 -0.99 1.36 8.50
CA LYS A 64 0.42 1.72 8.61
C LYS A 64 0.90 2.27 7.28
N LEU A 65 1.46 3.48 7.30
CA LEU A 65 2.08 4.12 6.14
C LEU A 65 3.60 4.17 6.31
N ALA A 66 4.34 3.38 5.53
CA ALA A 66 5.79 3.36 5.45
C ALA A 66 6.29 4.29 4.33
N ALA A 67 6.14 5.59 4.54
CA ALA A 67 6.57 6.63 3.60
C ALA A 67 7.38 7.71 4.35
N LEU A 68 8.34 8.32 3.65
CA LEU A 68 9.26 9.33 4.17
C LEU A 68 8.58 10.70 4.15
N ALA A 69 8.53 11.38 5.30
CA ALA A 69 8.09 12.77 5.35
C ALA A 69 9.12 13.68 4.66
N MET A 70 8.63 14.56 3.79
CA MET A 70 9.43 15.54 3.06
C MET A 70 8.95 16.96 3.37
N ASP A 71 9.67 17.95 2.84
CA ASP A 71 9.35 19.35 3.05
C ASP A 71 7.91 19.68 2.63
N PRO A 72 7.18 20.46 3.44
CA PRO A 72 5.82 20.85 3.13
C PRO A 72 5.78 21.80 1.93
N VAL A 73 4.71 21.70 1.16
CA VAL A 73 4.45 22.57 0.00
C VAL A 73 3.12 23.28 0.21
N VAL A 74 3.06 24.58 -0.08
CA VAL A 74 1.79 25.32 -0.08
C VAL A 74 1.28 25.39 -1.51
N LEU A 75 0.09 24.85 -1.75
CA LEU A 75 -0.60 24.95 -3.02
C LEU A 75 -1.58 26.12 -3.01
N LYS A 76 -1.65 26.85 -4.11
CA LYS A 76 -2.69 27.87 -4.34
C LYS A 76 -3.85 27.24 -5.12
N ARG A 77 -5.03 27.19 -4.53
CA ARG A 77 -6.28 26.74 -5.16
C ARG A 77 -7.26 27.90 -5.23
N GLY A 78 -7.22 28.65 -6.34
CA GLY A 78 -7.93 29.92 -6.46
C GLY A 78 -7.40 30.93 -5.44
N ASP A 79 -8.27 31.42 -4.56
CA ASP A 79 -7.93 32.36 -3.48
C ASP A 79 -7.49 31.66 -2.18
N LEU A 80 -7.59 30.33 -2.11
CA LEU A 80 -7.23 29.56 -0.93
C LEU A 80 -5.79 29.03 -1.03
N LEU A 81 -5.09 29.04 0.10
CA LEU A 81 -3.78 28.41 0.26
C LEU A 81 -3.94 27.11 1.06
N GLU A 82 -3.47 26.01 0.51
CA GLU A 82 -3.53 24.68 1.11
C GLU A 82 -2.10 24.20 1.43
N PRO A 83 -1.70 24.13 2.71
CA PRO A 83 -0.45 23.47 3.09
C PRO A 83 -0.58 21.95 2.92
N GLN A 84 0.43 21.34 2.32
CA GLN A 84 0.55 19.91 2.13
C GLN A 84 1.84 19.39 2.76
N TYR A 85 1.70 18.52 3.76
CA TYR A 85 2.80 17.79 4.36
C TYR A 85 2.94 16.46 3.62
N ARG A 86 3.97 16.34 2.79
CA ARG A 86 4.08 15.29 1.78
C ARG A 86 4.87 14.08 2.27
N TYR A 87 4.41 12.91 1.85
CA TYR A 87 5.05 11.62 2.11
C TYR A 87 5.48 10.98 0.80
N HIS A 88 6.74 10.60 0.71
CA HIS A 88 7.35 10.01 -0.49
C HIS A 88 7.81 8.57 -0.24
N CYS A 89 7.92 7.80 -1.31
CA CYS A 89 8.49 6.45 -1.25
C CYS A 89 9.95 6.55 -0.78
N PRO A 90 10.36 5.79 0.25
CA PRO A 90 11.74 5.84 0.76
C PRO A 90 12.77 5.37 -0.27
N ARG A 91 12.36 4.56 -1.27
CA ARG A 91 13.24 4.00 -2.30
C ARG A 91 13.38 4.89 -3.53
N CYS A 92 12.28 5.24 -4.19
CA CYS A 92 12.32 6.00 -5.45
C CYS A 92 11.88 7.46 -5.33
N GLN A 93 11.53 7.92 -4.12
CA GLN A 93 11.06 9.29 -3.86
C GLN A 93 9.80 9.68 -4.66
N LEU A 94 8.98 8.72 -5.08
CA LEU A 94 7.65 8.99 -5.66
C LEU A 94 6.73 9.58 -4.58
N LEU A 95 5.96 10.62 -4.90
CA LEU A 95 4.94 11.16 -4.01
C LEU A 95 3.82 10.13 -3.79
N ILE A 96 3.62 9.71 -2.54
CA ILE A 96 2.65 8.68 -2.14
C ILE A 96 1.39 9.30 -1.57
N ALA A 97 1.56 10.21 -0.61
CA ALA A 97 0.45 10.75 0.15
C ALA A 97 0.78 12.14 0.67
N TYR A 98 -0.22 12.82 1.19
CA TYR A 98 -0.05 14.06 1.93
C TYR A 98 -1.13 14.23 3.00
N GLU A 99 -0.83 15.07 3.98
CA GLU A 99 -1.74 15.50 5.03
C GLU A 99 -1.81 17.04 5.07
N SER A 100 -2.86 17.59 5.67
CA SER A 100 -3.04 19.04 5.85
C SER A 100 -2.45 19.57 7.16
N GLN A 101 -2.02 18.68 8.06
CA GLN A 101 -1.41 19.01 9.35
C GLN A 101 0.04 18.53 9.42
N PRO A 102 0.92 19.23 10.16
CA PRO A 102 2.35 18.91 10.22
C PRO A 102 2.63 17.58 10.90
N GLU A 103 1.87 17.29 11.94
CA GLU A 103 1.99 16.05 12.68
C GLU A 103 1.19 14.95 11.98
N ARG A 104 1.88 13.84 11.73
CA ARG A 104 1.31 12.68 11.06
C ARG A 104 0.12 12.12 11.83
N LYS A 105 -0.98 11.86 11.13
CA LYS A 105 -2.25 11.38 11.68
C LYS A 105 -2.88 12.30 12.73
N ASN A 106 -2.47 13.56 12.81
CA ASN A 106 -3.13 14.53 13.69
C ASN A 106 -4.39 15.12 13.02
N GLY A 107 -4.40 15.22 11.69
CA GLY A 107 -5.60 15.58 10.94
C GLY A 107 -6.62 14.44 10.83
N HIS A 108 -7.85 14.78 10.42
CA HIS A 108 -8.91 13.77 10.18
C HIS A 108 -8.61 12.84 9.00
N TYR A 109 -7.87 13.33 8.00
CA TYR A 109 -7.72 12.64 6.74
C TYR A 109 -6.26 12.56 6.29
N THR A 110 -5.94 11.42 5.69
CA THR A 110 -4.72 11.23 4.91
C THR A 110 -5.09 11.02 3.46
N TYR A 111 -4.49 11.80 2.58
CA TYR A 111 -4.79 11.78 1.15
C TYR A 111 -3.72 10.98 0.42
N VAL A 112 -4.08 9.82 -0.12
CA VAL A 112 -3.17 8.99 -0.93
C VAL A 112 -3.31 9.40 -2.40
N VAL A 113 -2.19 9.69 -3.04
CA VAL A 113 -2.15 10.11 -4.44
C VAL A 113 -2.63 8.96 -5.32
N ASP A 114 -3.58 9.25 -6.21
CA ASP A 114 -4.16 8.28 -7.11
C ASP A 114 -3.08 7.66 -8.02
N GLY A 115 -3.13 6.33 -8.19
CA GLY A 115 -2.15 5.60 -8.99
C GLY A 115 -0.73 5.50 -8.40
N SER A 116 -0.47 6.03 -7.19
CA SER A 116 0.85 5.91 -6.55
C SER A 116 1.13 4.52 -5.96
N LEU A 117 0.08 3.72 -5.75
CA LEU A 117 0.11 2.42 -5.08
C LEU A 117 -0.53 1.31 -5.92
N THR A 118 -0.05 0.07 -5.74
CA THR A 118 -0.59 -1.17 -6.33
C THR A 118 -0.60 -2.30 -5.31
N ASP A 119 -1.58 -3.19 -5.38
CA ASP A 119 -1.67 -4.46 -4.64
C ASP A 119 -0.97 -5.62 -5.36
N THR A 120 -0.57 -5.43 -6.61
CA THR A 120 0.10 -6.47 -7.40
C THR A 120 1.62 -6.47 -7.17
N GLN A 121 2.17 -7.62 -6.78
CA GLN A 121 3.62 -7.86 -6.76
C GLN A 121 3.98 -9.04 -7.64
N GLY A 122 5.03 -8.89 -8.44
CA GLY A 122 5.72 -10.02 -9.05
C GLY A 122 4.82 -10.95 -9.88
N ILE A 123 3.70 -10.44 -10.40
CA ILE A 123 2.85 -11.19 -11.32
C ILE A 123 3.63 -11.29 -12.64
N THR A 124 4.35 -12.39 -12.80
CA THR A 124 4.93 -12.75 -14.08
C THR A 124 3.77 -13.09 -15.02
N PRO A 125 3.67 -12.46 -16.20
CA PRO A 125 2.73 -12.87 -17.24
C PRO A 125 2.76 -14.39 -17.46
N SER A 126 1.64 -15.01 -17.81
CA SER A 126 1.59 -16.46 -18.07
C SER A 126 2.56 -16.93 -19.15
N THR A 127 3.01 -16.01 -20.01
CA THR A 127 4.01 -16.23 -21.07
C THR A 127 5.46 -16.21 -20.60
N SER A 128 5.73 -15.90 -19.33
CA SER A 128 7.09 -15.70 -18.79
C SER A 128 7.82 -17.00 -18.48
N LEU A 129 7.06 -18.08 -18.26
CA LEU A 129 7.62 -19.42 -18.23
C LEU A 129 7.65 -19.90 -19.68
N LEU A 130 8.82 -19.83 -20.32
CA LEU A 130 9.07 -20.63 -21.51
C LEU A 130 8.81 -22.09 -21.10
N GLU A 131 7.74 -22.71 -21.61
CA GLU A 131 7.53 -24.13 -21.44
C GLU A 131 8.85 -24.86 -21.79
N PRO A 132 9.30 -25.82 -20.96
CA PRO A 132 10.52 -26.56 -21.27
C PRO A 132 10.34 -27.16 -22.67
N PHE A 133 11.27 -26.79 -23.56
CA PHE A 133 11.31 -27.20 -24.96
C PHE A 133 11.08 -28.72 -25.02
N ALA A 134 9.86 -29.14 -25.35
CA ALA A 134 9.55 -30.56 -25.49
C ALA A 134 10.44 -31.09 -26.63
N PRO A 135 11.32 -32.07 -26.39
CA PRO A 135 12.15 -32.61 -27.46
C PRO A 135 11.22 -33.24 -28.49
N LYS A 136 11.29 -32.76 -29.75
CA LYS A 136 10.61 -33.40 -30.87
C LYS A 136 11.10 -34.83 -30.98
N ALA A 137 10.22 -35.79 -30.67
CA ALA A 137 10.42 -37.18 -31.03
C ALA A 137 10.53 -37.25 -32.57
N SER A 138 11.73 -37.54 -33.05
CA SER A 138 11.96 -37.80 -34.47
C SER A 138 11.65 -39.28 -34.72
N ALA A 139 10.76 -39.52 -35.68
CA ALA A 139 10.36 -40.84 -36.17
C ALA A 139 11.47 -41.49 -37.01
#